data_AF-A0A0C3IEU0-F1
#
_entry.id   AF-A0A0C3IEU0-F1
#
_cell.length_a   1.000
_cell.length_b   1.000
_cell.length_c   1.000
_cell.angle_alpha   90.00
_cell.angle_beta   90.00
_cell.angle_gamma   90.00
#
_symmetry.space_group_name_H-M   'P 1'
#
loop_
_entity.id
_entity.type
_entity.pdbx_description
1 polymer ?
#
loop_
_entity_poly.entity_id
_entity_poly.type
_entity_poly.pdbx_seq_one_letter_code
_entity_poly.pdbx_strand_id
1 'polypeptide(L)'
;MPLSKIERDVLEVIYEEHRQTHRGAKSMIVYVGMNAKTNDQKLHILQALQALCRLGLVARQGGDAWLPTLEGDAWLPTLEGKAALDVSASDTPSWTGFDPAKPGADVTGHFEFDSKKVEQPIPPIKLSSEDLQFVERREFKPEEIKAAQEAAATKWAEDMTRLIMGTDRISDDLLNRCAAMNATLLAQAEQAYAAGEPEAWRDLHWLMETGKQLVALRGDS
;
A
#
# COMPACT_ATOMS: atom_id res chain seq x y z
N MET A 1 16.87 -1.81 21.56
CA MET A 1 17.87 -1.11 20.74
C MET A 1 17.29 0.22 20.30
N PRO A 2 18.06 1.31 20.25
CA PRO A 2 17.54 2.59 19.75
C PRO A 2 17.26 2.49 18.26
N LEU A 3 16.06 2.90 17.83
CA LEU A 3 15.70 3.00 16.42
C LEU A 3 16.46 4.19 15.78
N SER A 4 16.93 3.99 14.55
CA SER A 4 17.44 5.06 13.71
C SER A 4 16.37 6.11 13.42
N LYS A 5 16.76 7.29 12.94
CA LYS A 5 15.80 8.34 12.58
C LYS A 5 14.83 7.85 11.48
N ILE A 6 15.35 7.23 10.43
CA ILE A 6 14.55 6.74 9.30
C ILE A 6 13.54 5.68 9.75
N GLU A 7 13.94 4.75 10.63
CA GLU A 7 13.02 3.73 11.16
C GLU A 7 11.90 4.35 11.99
N ARG A 8 12.18 5.40 12.77
CA ARG A 8 11.15 6.12 13.53
C ARG A 8 10.16 6.83 12.62
N ASP A 9 10.67 7.59 11.64
CA ASP A 9 9.85 8.34 10.69
C ASP A 9 8.98 7.38 9.85
N VAL A 10 9.53 6.24 9.41
CA VAL A 10 8.78 5.19 8.70
C VAL A 10 7.69 4.57 9.57
N LEU A 11 8.00 4.27 10.84
CA LEU A 11 7.02 3.70 11.77
C LEU A 11 5.87 4.67 12.03
N GLU A 12 6.16 5.97 12.16
CA GLU A 12 5.16 7.02 12.32
C GLU A 12 4.22 7.10 11.11
N VAL A 13 4.74 7.07 9.89
CA VAL A 13 3.93 7.06 8.66
C VAL A 13 3.02 5.84 8.57
N ILE A 14 3.53 4.64 8.92
CA ILE A 14 2.71 3.41 8.94
C ILE A 14 1.58 3.52 9.96
N TYR A 15 1.88 4.06 11.14
CA TYR A 15 0.91 4.17 12.21
C TYR A 15 -0.18 5.20 11.87
N GLU A 16 0.20 6.34 11.31
CA GLU A 16 -0.75 7.36 10.87
C GLU A 16 -1.69 6.83 9.79
N GLU A 17 -1.15 6.14 8.79
CA GLU A 17 -1.96 5.50 7.74
C GLU A 17 -2.88 4.42 8.32
N HIS A 18 -2.39 3.58 9.22
CA HIS A 18 -3.21 2.55 9.87
C HIS A 18 -4.32 3.15 10.72
N ARG A 19 -4.03 4.23 11.46
CA ARG A 19 -5.01 4.96 12.28
C ARG A 19 -6.11 5.56 11.43
N GLN A 20 -5.78 6.11 10.26
CA GLN A 20 -6.74 6.75 9.37
C GLN A 20 -7.59 5.74 8.59
N THR A 21 -6.99 4.64 8.13
CA THR A 21 -7.64 3.72 7.16
C THR A 21 -8.06 2.38 7.74
N HIS A 22 -7.58 2.03 8.94
CA HIS A 22 -7.67 0.69 9.53
C HIS A 22 -7.17 -0.43 8.62
N ARG A 23 -6.25 -0.11 7.70
CA ARG A 23 -5.60 -1.05 6.77
C ARG A 23 -4.09 -1.02 6.96
N GLY A 24 -3.38 -2.01 6.41
CA GLY A 24 -1.92 -1.98 6.37
C GLY A 24 -1.43 -0.94 5.37
N ALA A 25 -0.42 -0.17 5.76
CA ALA A 25 0.24 0.81 4.91
C ALA A 25 1.01 0.09 3.80
N LYS A 26 0.72 0.40 2.53
CA LYS A 26 1.50 -0.17 1.41
C LYS A 26 2.85 0.53 1.29
N SER A 27 3.88 -0.15 0.77
CA SER A 27 5.22 0.45 0.60
C SER A 27 5.18 1.77 -0.19
N MET A 28 4.32 1.86 -1.20
CA MET A 28 4.11 3.10 -1.96
C MET A 28 3.58 4.27 -1.12
N ILE A 29 2.68 4.00 -0.16
CA ILE A 29 2.16 5.04 0.75
C ILE A 29 3.28 5.53 1.66
N VAL A 30 4.11 4.60 2.16
CA VAL A 30 5.27 4.95 2.99
C VAL A 30 6.27 5.81 2.20
N TYR A 31 6.52 5.52 0.92
CA TYR A 31 7.38 6.37 0.09
C TYR A 31 6.84 7.78 -0.07
N VAL A 32 5.53 7.91 -0.27
CA VAL A 32 4.87 9.21 -0.40
C VAL A 32 4.93 9.98 0.92
N GLY A 33 4.60 9.33 2.05
CA GLY A 33 4.67 9.95 3.38
C GLY A 33 6.09 10.38 3.77
N MET A 34 7.09 9.63 3.33
CA MET A 34 8.51 9.95 3.51
C MET A 34 9.08 10.90 2.44
N ASN A 35 8.26 11.33 1.47
CA ASN A 35 8.67 12.16 0.32
C ASN A 35 9.90 11.61 -0.44
N ALA A 36 9.93 10.29 -0.66
CA ALA A 36 11.04 9.62 -1.33
C ALA A 36 10.97 9.80 -2.84
N LYS A 37 11.92 10.56 -3.39
CA LYS A 37 11.97 10.92 -4.83
C LYS A 37 12.91 10.01 -5.60
N THR A 38 14.01 9.58 -4.98
CA THR A 38 15.03 8.77 -5.65
C THR A 38 14.88 7.28 -5.32
N ASN A 39 15.40 6.41 -6.20
CA ASN A 39 15.40 4.97 -5.96
C ASN A 39 16.23 4.58 -4.74
N ASP A 40 17.33 5.30 -4.46
CA ASP A 40 18.16 5.06 -3.27
C ASP A 40 17.39 5.37 -1.98
N GLN A 41 16.60 6.45 -1.96
CA GLN A 41 15.74 6.77 -0.81
C GLN A 41 14.67 5.69 -0.59
N LYS A 42 14.03 5.22 -1.67
CA LYS A 42 13.05 4.12 -1.60
C LYS A 42 13.71 2.84 -1.07
N LEU A 43 14.94 2.54 -1.50
CA LEU A 43 15.70 1.39 -1.02
C LEU A 43 16.02 1.50 0.47
N HIS A 44 16.44 2.67 0.96
CA HIS A 44 16.67 2.90 2.39
C HIS A 44 15.39 2.75 3.22
N ILE A 45 14.25 3.21 2.72
CA ILE A 45 12.95 3.04 3.39
C ILE A 45 12.57 1.56 3.46
N LEU A 46 12.78 0.80 2.38
CA LEU A 46 12.54 -0.65 2.39
C LEU A 46 13.44 -1.38 3.39
N GLN A 47 14.72 -0.99 3.49
CA GLN A 47 15.62 -1.54 4.49
C GLN A 47 15.14 -1.24 5.91
N ALA A 48 14.64 -0.02 6.16
CA ALA A 48 14.04 0.36 7.44
C ALA A 48 12.78 -0.45 7.76
N LEU A 49 11.88 -0.64 6.79
CA LEU A 49 10.67 -1.49 6.94
C LEU A 49 11.04 -2.93 7.32
N GLN A 50 12.07 -3.49 6.69
CA GLN A 50 12.56 -4.82 7.04
C GLN A 50 13.17 -4.88 8.44
N ALA A 51 13.94 -3.87 8.84
CA ALA A 51 14.52 -3.80 10.17
C ALA A 51 13.41 -3.72 11.24
N LEU A 52 12.41 -2.86 11.05
CA LEU A 52 11.22 -2.78 11.91
C LEU A 52 10.46 -4.11 11.99
N CYS A 53 10.37 -4.83 10.87
CA CYS A 53 9.72 -6.14 10.83
C CYS A 53 10.51 -7.20 11.60
N ARG A 54 11.84 -7.23 11.47
CA ARG A 54 12.71 -8.13 12.27
C ARG A 54 12.67 -7.82 13.76
N LEU A 55 12.46 -6.54 14.11
CA LEU A 55 12.29 -6.09 15.49
C LEU A 55 10.89 -6.39 16.05
N GLY A 56 9.97 -6.93 15.25
CA GLY A 56 8.61 -7.26 15.70
C GLY A 56 7.69 -6.05 15.83
N LEU A 57 8.10 -4.85 15.40
CA LEU A 57 7.32 -3.61 15.52
C LEU A 57 6.27 -3.45 14.41
N VAL A 58 6.51 -4.11 13.28
CA VAL A 58 5.63 -4.08 12.10
C VAL A 58 5.51 -5.50 11.54
N ALA A 59 4.30 -5.93 11.19
CA ALA A 59 4.03 -7.18 10.52
C ALA A 59 3.70 -6.95 9.04
N ARG A 60 4.15 -7.86 8.18
CA ARG A 60 3.81 -7.83 6.75
C ARG A 60 2.55 -8.67 6.51
N GLN A 61 1.48 -8.03 6.05
CA GLN A 61 0.21 -8.68 5.73
C GLN A 61 -0.05 -8.59 4.21
N GLY A 62 -0.30 -9.72 3.55
CA GLY A 62 -0.80 -9.72 2.16
C GLY A 62 0.11 -9.02 1.14
N GLY A 63 1.31 -9.55 0.91
CA GLY A 63 2.20 -9.11 -0.16
C GLY A 63 2.97 -7.83 0.17
N ASP A 64 2.32 -6.66 0.21
CA ASP A 64 3.01 -5.36 0.35
C ASP A 64 2.41 -4.44 1.42
N ALA A 65 1.48 -4.93 2.25
CA ALA A 65 0.91 -4.13 3.33
C ALA A 65 1.69 -4.35 4.64
N TRP A 66 1.96 -3.25 5.34
CA TRP A 66 2.67 -3.19 6.61
C TRP A 66 1.69 -2.77 7.70
N LEU A 67 1.55 -3.58 8.73
CA LEU A 67 0.69 -3.31 9.87
C LEU A 67 1.53 -3.07 11.12
N PRO A 68 1.22 -2.06 11.94
CA PRO A 68 1.82 -1.96 13.25
C PRO A 68 1.43 -3.18 14.11
N THR A 69 2.35 -3.65 14.94
CA THR A 69 2.07 -4.68 15.94
C THR A 69 1.78 -4.05 17.29
N LEU A 70 1.24 -4.83 18.22
CA LEU A 70 1.03 -4.40 19.61
C LEU A 70 2.32 -3.88 20.28
N GLU A 71 3.47 -4.43 19.89
CA GLU A 71 4.77 -3.95 20.36
C GLU A 71 5.14 -2.60 19.74
N GLY A 72 4.85 -2.40 18.45
CA GLY A 72 5.00 -1.12 17.76
C GLY A 72 4.16 0.00 18.38
N ASP A 73 2.93 -0.30 18.76
CA ASP A 73 2.01 0.67 19.40
C ASP A 73 2.57 1.22 20.71
N ALA A 74 3.25 0.37 21.49
CA ALA A 74 3.87 0.77 22.75
C ALA A 74 5.08 1.72 22.57
N TRP A 75 5.64 1.82 21.36
CA TRP A 75 6.79 2.69 21.07
C TRP A 75 6.41 4.14 20.79
N LEU A 76 5.19 4.44 20.33
CA LEU A 76 4.77 5.80 19.96
C LEU A 76 4.78 6.82 21.10
N PRO A 77 4.32 6.50 22.33
CA PRO A 77 4.39 7.46 23.44
C PRO A 77 5.84 7.88 23.76
N THR A 78 6.81 7.03 23.46
CA THR A 78 8.25 7.32 23.66
C THR A 78 8.79 8.28 22.61
N LEU A 79 8.17 8.33 21.41
CA LEU A 79 8.51 9.29 20.36
C LEU A 79 7.95 10.68 20.68
N GLU A 80 6.70 10.75 21.12
CA GLU A 80 6.04 12.00 21.51
C GLU A 80 6.70 12.63 22.75
N GLY A 81 7.10 11.80 23.73
CA GLY A 81 7.77 12.27 24.94
C GLY A 81 9.18 12.84 24.73
N LYS A 82 9.85 12.52 23.62
CA LYS A 82 11.20 13.03 23.30
C LYS A 82 11.19 14.30 22.45
N ALA A 83 10.12 14.57 21.70
CA ALA A 83 9.95 15.82 20.97
C ALA A 83 9.78 17.03 21.91
N ALA A 84 9.39 16.81 23.16
CA ALA A 84 9.17 17.88 24.15
C ALA A 84 10.46 18.44 24.80
N LEU A 85 11.64 17.84 24.58
CA LEU A 85 12.90 18.23 25.25
C LEU A 85 13.95 18.89 24.35
N ASP A 86 13.79 18.88 23.02
CA ASP A 86 14.77 19.41 22.05
C ASP A 86 14.23 20.56 21.17
N VAL A 87 13.35 21.41 21.69
CA VAL A 87 12.95 22.66 20.99
C VAL A 87 13.79 23.83 21.51
N SER A 88 15.03 23.90 21.05
CA SER A 88 15.83 25.14 21.05
C SER A 88 16.94 25.06 20.00
N ALA A 89 16.59 25.25 18.72
CA ALA A 89 17.32 26.08 17.75
C ALA A 89 16.69 25.93 16.35
N SER A 90 16.66 27.05 15.66
CA SER A 90 16.07 27.34 14.35
C SER A 90 16.43 26.35 13.22
N ASP A 91 15.41 25.88 12.51
CA ASP A 91 15.21 26.02 11.05
C ASP A 91 14.10 25.06 10.61
N THR A 92 12.86 25.51 10.72
CA THR A 92 11.68 24.79 10.22
C THR A 92 11.48 25.09 8.73
N PRO A 93 11.57 24.13 7.81
CA PRO A 93 10.88 24.26 6.53
C PRO A 93 9.37 24.09 6.77
N SER A 94 8.61 25.13 6.45
CA SER A 94 7.16 25.21 6.60
C SER A 94 6.44 24.10 5.82
N TRP A 95 5.92 23.11 6.53
CA TRP A 95 4.89 22.20 6.04
C TRP A 95 3.52 22.73 6.49
N THR A 96 2.92 23.58 5.66
CA THR A 96 1.52 23.98 5.80
C THR A 96 0.82 23.73 4.48
N GLY A 97 -0.25 22.92 4.52
CA GLY A 97 -1.26 22.91 3.45
C GLY A 97 -1.61 21.55 2.88
N PHE A 98 -2.15 20.65 3.71
CA PHE A 98 -3.13 19.68 3.20
C PHE A 98 -4.18 19.46 4.29
N ASP A 99 -5.35 20.05 4.10
CA ASP A 99 -6.54 19.84 4.93
C ASP A 99 -7.48 18.93 4.12
N PRO A 100 -7.49 17.60 4.36
CA PRO A 100 -8.38 16.72 3.63
C PRO A 100 -9.81 16.98 4.09
N ALA A 101 -10.60 17.58 3.20
CA ALA A 101 -12.02 17.78 3.37
C ALA A 101 -12.71 16.47 3.78
N LYS A 102 -13.46 16.51 4.88
CA LYS A 102 -14.37 15.44 5.31
C LYS A 102 -15.34 15.10 4.17
N PRO A 103 -15.42 13.85 3.69
CA PRO A 103 -16.51 13.48 2.81
C PRO A 103 -17.83 13.53 3.60
N GLY A 104 -18.77 14.31 3.06
CA GLY A 104 -20.13 14.43 3.57
C GLY A 104 -20.82 13.07 3.59
N ALA A 105 -21.59 12.85 4.64
CA ALA A 105 -22.51 11.74 4.72
C ALA A 105 -23.53 11.88 3.58
N ASP A 106 -23.56 10.91 2.66
CA ASP A 106 -24.73 10.76 1.80
C ASP A 106 -25.14 9.30 1.57
N VAL A 107 -26.44 9.21 1.37
CA VAL A 107 -27.37 8.09 1.50
C VAL A 107 -27.01 6.90 0.60
N THR A 108 -26.73 5.74 1.20
CA THR A 108 -26.78 4.47 0.47
C THR A 108 -28.19 3.88 0.58
N GLY A 109 -28.84 3.76 -0.59
CA GLY A 109 -30.13 3.12 -0.74
C GLY A 109 -30.10 1.66 -0.29
N HIS A 110 -31.21 1.25 0.32
CA HIS A 110 -31.47 -0.09 0.80
C HIS A 110 -31.45 -1.08 -0.38
N PHE A 111 -30.43 -1.93 -0.46
CA PHE A 111 -30.38 -3.05 -1.40
C PHE A 111 -30.72 -4.32 -0.60
N GLU A 112 -31.94 -4.83 -0.75
CA GLU A 112 -32.31 -6.16 -0.25
C GLU A 112 -31.55 -7.22 -1.04
N PHE A 113 -30.58 -7.85 -0.36
CA PHE A 113 -29.84 -8.99 -0.90
C PHE A 113 -30.58 -10.28 -0.52
N ASP A 114 -31.31 -10.86 -1.49
CA ASP A 114 -32.04 -12.11 -1.34
C ASP A 114 -31.06 -13.28 -1.12
N SER A 115 -30.85 -13.61 0.15
CA SER A 115 -29.90 -14.61 0.62
C SER A 115 -30.51 -16.01 0.53
N LYS A 116 -30.61 -16.55 -0.68
CA LYS A 116 -30.89 -17.97 -0.90
C LYS A 116 -29.99 -18.54 -1.99
N LYS A 117 -28.77 -18.99 -1.62
CA LYS A 117 -28.22 -20.28 -2.11
C LYS A 117 -26.84 -20.65 -1.55
N VAL A 118 -26.80 -21.87 -0.99
CA VAL A 118 -25.69 -22.82 -0.86
C VAL A 118 -24.62 -22.53 0.22
N GLU A 119 -24.99 -22.77 1.48
CA GLU A 119 -24.07 -23.37 2.43
C GLU A 119 -23.96 -24.87 2.10
N GLN A 120 -22.83 -25.30 1.55
CA GLN A 120 -22.34 -26.64 1.85
C GLN A 120 -21.25 -26.50 2.91
N PRO A 121 -21.36 -27.20 4.06
CA PRO A 121 -20.29 -27.21 5.02
C PRO A 121 -19.06 -27.85 4.38
N ILE A 122 -17.98 -27.07 4.28
CA ILE A 122 -16.65 -27.59 3.94
C ILE A 122 -16.34 -28.66 5.00
N PRO A 123 -16.13 -29.94 4.61
CA PRO A 123 -15.82 -30.96 5.58
C PRO A 123 -14.52 -30.59 6.30
N PRO A 124 -14.43 -30.76 7.63
CA PRO A 124 -13.21 -30.49 8.36
C PRO A 124 -12.10 -31.36 7.76
N ILE A 125 -11.02 -30.71 7.33
CA ILE A 125 -9.79 -31.38 6.92
C ILE A 125 -9.31 -32.15 8.16
N LYS A 126 -9.58 -33.46 8.20
CA LYS A 126 -9.04 -34.36 9.21
C LYS A 126 -7.57 -34.60 8.86
N LEU A 127 -6.71 -33.64 9.21
CA LEU A 127 -5.29 -33.93 9.36
C LEU A 127 -5.17 -34.91 10.54
N SER A 128 -4.70 -36.11 10.26
CA SER A 128 -4.48 -37.09 11.32
C SER A 128 -3.39 -36.58 12.25
N SER A 129 -3.45 -36.93 13.55
CA SER A 129 -2.34 -36.62 14.47
C SER A 129 -1.01 -37.22 14.01
N GLU A 130 -1.02 -38.21 13.14
CA GLU A 130 0.18 -38.80 12.53
C GLU A 130 0.79 -37.86 11.46
N ASP A 131 -0.02 -37.13 10.70
CA ASP A 131 0.45 -36.16 9.69
C ASP A 131 1.08 -34.91 10.34
N LEU A 132 0.55 -34.47 11.49
CA LEU A 132 1.12 -33.37 12.27
C LEU A 132 2.45 -33.76 12.93
N GLN A 133 2.59 -35.01 13.39
CA GLN A 133 3.83 -35.52 13.97
C GLN A 133 4.97 -35.69 12.94
N PHE A 134 4.65 -35.78 11.65
CA PHE A 134 5.67 -35.91 10.60
C PHE A 134 6.37 -34.59 10.27
N VAL A 135 5.68 -33.45 10.43
CA VAL A 135 6.28 -32.12 10.26
C VAL A 135 7.13 -31.76 11.48
N GLU A 136 6.73 -32.18 12.68
CA GLU A 136 7.38 -31.85 13.95
C GLU A 136 8.68 -32.64 14.21
N ARG A 137 8.90 -33.77 13.52
CA ARG A 137 10.14 -34.58 13.61
C ARG A 137 11.13 -34.38 12.46
N ARG A 138 10.86 -33.46 11.54
CA ARG A 138 11.81 -33.20 10.45
C ARG A 138 12.87 -32.22 10.94
N GLU A 139 14.00 -32.76 11.41
CA GLU A 139 15.20 -31.98 11.62
C GLU A 139 15.68 -31.44 10.27
N PHE A 140 15.28 -30.20 9.95
CA PHE A 140 15.79 -29.51 8.77
C PHE A 140 17.29 -29.36 8.93
N LYS A 141 18.03 -29.89 7.95
CA LYS A 141 19.48 -29.73 7.96
C LYS A 141 19.81 -28.23 7.82
N PRO A 142 20.84 -27.71 8.50
CA PRO A 142 21.24 -26.31 8.37
C PRO A 142 21.45 -25.88 6.91
N GLU A 143 21.88 -26.81 6.06
CA GLU A 143 22.06 -26.61 4.62
C GLU A 143 20.75 -26.37 3.86
N GLU A 144 19.65 -27.05 4.24
CA GLU A 144 18.33 -26.86 3.63
C GLU A 144 17.72 -25.52 4.02
N ILE A 145 17.91 -25.11 5.29
CA ILE A 145 17.48 -23.80 5.79
C ILE A 145 18.24 -22.69 5.04
N LYS A 146 19.56 -22.85 4.87
CA LYS A 146 20.40 -21.89 4.15
C LYS A 146 20.00 -21.80 2.67
N ALA A 147 19.77 -22.93 2.00
CA ALA A 147 19.32 -22.96 0.61
C ALA A 147 17.94 -22.31 0.43
N ALA A 148 17.01 -22.54 1.37
CA ALA A 148 15.69 -21.91 1.35
C ALA A 148 15.78 -20.39 1.59
N GLN A 149 16.67 -19.94 2.48
CA GLN A 149 16.93 -18.51 2.71
C GLN A 149 17.56 -17.84 1.50
N GLU A 150 18.52 -18.49 0.83
CA GLU A 150 19.16 -17.99 -0.38
C GLU A 150 18.17 -17.93 -1.56
N ALA A 151 17.31 -18.94 -1.71
CA ALA A 151 16.24 -18.95 -2.72
C ALA A 151 15.18 -17.86 -2.46
N ALA A 152 14.81 -17.64 -1.19
CA ALA A 152 13.92 -16.55 -0.81
C ALA A 152 14.55 -15.17 -1.06
N ALA A 153 15.85 -15.02 -0.78
CA ALA A 153 16.59 -13.79 -1.01
C ALA A 153 16.74 -13.48 -2.50
N THR A 154 17.00 -14.48 -3.35
CA THR A 154 17.11 -14.30 -4.82
C THR A 154 15.76 -13.95 -5.44
N LYS A 155 14.69 -14.69 -5.11
CA LYS A 155 13.34 -14.34 -5.57
C LYS A 155 12.93 -12.94 -5.14
N TRP A 156 13.26 -12.56 -3.90
CA TRP A 156 12.98 -11.22 -3.40
C TRP A 156 13.80 -10.15 -4.12
N ALA A 157 15.08 -10.41 -4.44
CA ALA A 157 15.90 -9.51 -5.22
C ALA A 157 15.36 -9.31 -6.65
N GLU A 158 14.80 -10.36 -7.27
CA GLU A 158 14.13 -10.28 -8.57
C GLU A 158 12.84 -9.45 -8.49
N ASP A 159 11.97 -9.71 -7.51
CA ASP A 159 10.73 -8.97 -7.29
C ASP A 159 11.01 -7.49 -6.96
N MET A 160 12.06 -7.22 -6.17
CA MET A 160 12.57 -5.88 -5.89
C MET A 160 13.09 -5.19 -7.15
N THR A 161 13.86 -5.90 -7.97
CA THR A 161 14.39 -5.35 -9.22
C THR A 161 13.24 -5.00 -10.17
N ARG A 162 12.19 -5.83 -10.24
CA ARG A 162 10.97 -5.51 -11.00
C ARG A 162 10.24 -4.28 -10.46
N LEU A 163 10.08 -4.18 -9.14
CA LEU A 163 9.44 -3.05 -8.48
C LEU A 163 10.22 -1.75 -8.67
N ILE A 164 11.55 -1.79 -8.55
CA ILE A 164 12.45 -0.62 -8.63
C ILE A 164 12.65 -0.17 -10.09
N MET A 165 12.74 -1.12 -11.03
CA MET A 165 12.92 -0.81 -12.45
C MET A 165 11.62 -0.45 -13.17
N GLY A 166 10.47 -0.45 -12.49
CA GLY A 166 9.19 -0.05 -13.08
C GLY A 166 8.82 -0.87 -14.31
N THR A 167 9.25 -2.14 -14.37
CA THR A 167 8.99 -3.02 -15.52
C THR A 167 7.58 -3.62 -15.51
N ASP A 168 6.74 -3.22 -14.56
CA ASP A 168 5.28 -3.27 -14.72
C ASP A 168 4.86 -2.17 -15.72
N ARG A 169 5.24 -2.37 -16.99
CA ARG A 169 4.48 -1.75 -18.07
C ARG A 169 3.04 -2.19 -17.86
N ILE A 170 2.15 -1.22 -17.62
CA ILE A 170 0.72 -1.45 -17.66
C ILE A 170 0.46 -2.17 -18.99
N SER A 171 -0.17 -3.34 -18.94
CA SER A 171 -0.34 -4.13 -20.15
C SER A 171 -1.09 -3.30 -21.21
N ASP A 172 -0.69 -3.43 -22.46
CA ASP A 172 -1.36 -2.70 -23.56
C ASP A 172 -2.87 -2.97 -23.59
N ASP A 173 -3.29 -4.19 -23.22
CA ASP A 173 -4.70 -4.55 -23.08
C ASP A 173 -5.40 -3.74 -21.99
N LEU A 174 -4.79 -3.55 -20.82
CA LEU A 174 -5.36 -2.74 -19.75
C LEU A 174 -5.41 -1.26 -20.15
N LEU A 175 -4.35 -0.73 -20.78
CA LEU A 175 -4.34 0.64 -21.32
C LEU A 175 -5.45 0.83 -22.37
N ASN A 176 -5.64 -0.14 -23.27
CA ASN A 176 -6.68 -0.08 -24.30
C ASN A 176 -8.09 -0.09 -23.67
N ARG A 177 -8.33 -0.91 -22.64
CA ARG A 177 -9.63 -0.92 -21.92
C ARG A 177 -9.88 0.40 -21.19
N CYS A 178 -8.86 0.94 -20.52
CA CYS A 178 -8.95 2.24 -19.85
C CYS A 178 -9.21 3.37 -20.85
N ALA A 179 -8.56 3.36 -22.01
CA ALA A 179 -8.77 4.33 -23.07
C ALA A 179 -10.19 4.25 -23.65
N ALA A 180 -10.69 3.03 -23.92
CA ALA A 180 -12.05 2.81 -24.40
C ALA A 180 -13.10 3.31 -23.39
N MET A 181 -12.92 3.00 -22.10
CA MET A 181 -13.80 3.49 -21.04
C MET A 181 -13.76 5.01 -20.93
N ASN A 182 -12.57 5.61 -20.93
CA ASN A 182 -12.41 7.07 -20.88
C ASN A 182 -13.09 7.75 -22.07
N ALA A 183 -12.99 7.20 -23.27
CA ALA A 183 -13.66 7.71 -24.46
C ALA A 183 -15.20 7.65 -24.33
N THR A 184 -15.74 6.56 -23.77
CA THR A 184 -17.20 6.47 -23.54
C THR A 184 -17.69 7.47 -22.51
N LEU A 185 -16.95 7.65 -21.41
CA LEU A 185 -17.30 8.63 -20.37
C LEU A 185 -17.18 10.06 -20.90
N LEU A 186 -16.17 10.34 -21.73
CA LEU A 186 -15.98 11.65 -22.34
C LEU A 186 -17.18 12.03 -23.23
N ALA A 187 -17.64 11.09 -24.08
CA ALA A 187 -18.83 11.31 -24.90
C ALA A 187 -20.10 11.56 -24.08
N GLN A 188 -20.24 10.89 -22.93
CA GLN A 188 -21.36 11.11 -22.01
C GLN A 188 -21.27 12.49 -21.33
N ALA A 189 -20.08 12.88 -20.87
CA ALA A 189 -19.84 14.18 -20.26
C ALA A 189 -20.06 15.33 -21.25
N GLU A 190 -19.68 15.16 -22.53
CA GLU A 190 -19.97 16.13 -23.60
C GLU A 190 -21.48 16.31 -23.82
N GLN A 191 -22.26 15.22 -23.81
CA GLN A 191 -23.71 15.26 -23.93
C GLN A 191 -24.37 15.96 -22.72
N ALA A 192 -23.93 15.63 -21.50
CA ALA A 192 -24.41 16.27 -20.27
C ALA A 192 -24.07 17.77 -20.24
N TYR A 193 -22.86 18.14 -20.67
CA TYR A 193 -22.44 19.53 -20.79
C TYR A 193 -23.29 20.28 -21.83
N ALA A 194 -23.54 19.67 -23.00
CA ALA A 194 -24.41 20.25 -24.03
C ALA A 194 -25.87 20.39 -23.57
N ALA A 195 -26.34 19.51 -22.69
CA ALA A 195 -27.66 19.59 -22.06
C ALA A 195 -27.75 20.68 -20.97
N GLY A 196 -26.64 21.32 -20.61
CA GLY A 196 -26.59 22.40 -19.63
C GLY A 196 -26.52 21.92 -18.17
N GLU A 197 -26.06 20.69 -17.93
CA GLU A 197 -25.85 20.21 -16.56
C GLU A 197 -24.70 20.98 -15.88
N PRO A 198 -24.92 21.57 -14.69
CA PRO A 198 -24.02 22.55 -14.10
C PRO A 198 -22.68 21.98 -13.61
N GLU A 199 -22.57 20.66 -13.43
CA GLU A 199 -21.33 20.00 -12.99
C GLU A 199 -20.58 19.26 -14.10
N ALA A 200 -21.22 19.05 -15.27
CA ALA A 200 -20.65 18.25 -16.35
C ALA A 200 -19.33 18.82 -16.91
N TRP A 201 -19.08 20.13 -16.75
CA TRP A 201 -17.82 20.75 -17.17
C TRP A 201 -16.61 20.26 -16.35
N ARG A 202 -16.80 19.91 -15.07
CA ARG A 202 -15.74 19.38 -14.21
C ARG A 202 -15.35 17.98 -14.64
N ASP A 203 -16.36 17.14 -14.87
CA ASP A 203 -16.16 15.77 -15.33
C ASP A 203 -15.50 15.75 -16.70
N LEU A 204 -15.95 16.62 -17.61
CA LEU A 204 -15.33 16.79 -18.92
C LEU A 204 -13.85 17.17 -18.81
N HIS A 205 -13.51 18.17 -17.99
CA HIS A 205 -12.13 18.59 -17.78
C HIS A 205 -11.26 17.48 -17.17
N TRP A 206 -11.79 16.75 -16.18
CA TRP A 206 -11.10 15.62 -15.56
C TRP A 206 -10.83 14.50 -16.57
N LEU A 207 -11.84 14.08 -17.33
CA LEU A 207 -11.73 13.03 -18.36
C LEU A 207 -10.76 13.38 -19.49
N MET A 208 -10.70 14.66 -19.87
CA MET A 208 -9.70 15.15 -20.84
C MET A 208 -8.28 15.01 -20.30
N GLU A 209 -8.05 15.35 -19.03
CA GLU A 209 -6.74 15.24 -18.41
C GLU A 209 -6.32 13.78 -18.21
N THR A 210 -7.24 12.92 -17.75
CA THR A 210 -7.03 11.47 -17.70
C THR A 210 -6.71 10.88 -19.07
N GLY A 211 -7.38 11.37 -20.13
CA GLY A 211 -7.08 10.98 -21.50
C GLY A 211 -5.63 11.28 -21.92
N LYS A 212 -5.11 12.47 -21.57
CA LYS A 212 -3.70 12.82 -21.83
C LYS A 212 -2.73 11.92 -21.08
N GLN A 213 -3.04 11.59 -19.83
CA GLN A 213 -2.22 10.68 -19.03
C GLN A 213 -2.16 9.28 -19.63
N LEU A 214 -3.29 8.75 -20.12
CA LEU A 214 -3.33 7.46 -20.80
C LEU A 214 -2.51 7.46 -22.10
N VAL A 215 -2.51 8.56 -22.86
CA VAL A 215 -1.65 8.70 -24.05
C VAL A 215 -0.17 8.76 -23.66
N ALA A 216 0.18 9.53 -22.63
CA ALA A 216 1.55 9.61 -22.14
C ALA A 216 2.09 8.25 -21.64
N LEU A 217 1.24 7.45 -21.01
CA LEU A 217 1.57 6.10 -20.56
C LEU A 217 1.77 5.10 -21.70
N ARG A 218 1.12 5.32 -22.85
CA ARG A 218 1.27 4.47 -24.04
C ARG A 218 2.64 4.67 -24.71
N GLY A 219 3.27 5.82 -24.49
CA GLY A 219 4.54 6.21 -25.09
C GLY A 219 4.40 6.53 -26.57
N ASP A 220 4.92 7.69 -26.98
CA ASP A 220 5.20 7.94 -28.40
C ASP A 220 6.24 6.91 -28.86
N SER A 221 5.75 5.87 -29.55
CA SER A 221 6.56 4.86 -30.22
C SER A 221 6.98 5.35 -31.60
#